data_AF-A0A0G1QWJ5-F1
#
_entry.id   AF-A0A0G1QWJ5-F1
#
_cell.length_a   1.000
_cell.length_b   1.000
_cell.length_c   1.000
_cell.angle_alpha   90.00
_cell.angle_beta   90.00
_cell.angle_gamma   90.00
#
_symmetry.space_group_name_H-M   'P 1'
#
loop_
_entity.id
_entity.type
_entity.pdbx_description
1 polymer ?
#
loop_
_entity_poly.entity_id
_entity_poly.type
_entity_poly.pdbx_seq_one_letter_code
_entity_poly.pdbx_strand_id
1 'polypeptide(L)'
;MVLTWTKDNKDIKSSPLSQIKIALGLFWNREIEKELSQVIGKFKPDIVHFNNIFPLITPCAYYVCNQLGVPIVQTIHSFRFMFPKSIFFRRGELCPYCRSRKLFFPVFLHPCYHESLFYTIFFSLSHSFHTLIGSFFFRR
;
A
#
# COMPACT_ATOMS: atom_id res chain seq x y z
N MET A 1 1.77 27.03 3.09
CA MET A 1 2.33 26.29 4.25
C MET A 1 2.37 24.81 3.88
N VAL A 2 3.40 24.06 4.29
CA VAL A 2 3.51 22.62 4.00
C VAL A 2 3.66 21.87 5.32
N LEU A 3 2.86 20.81 5.51
CA LEU A 3 2.95 19.91 6.66
C LEU A 3 3.44 18.55 6.19
N THR A 4 4.51 18.07 6.81
CA THR A 4 5.05 16.74 6.54
C THR A 4 4.55 15.76 7.61
N TRP A 5 3.94 14.66 7.15
CA TRP A 5 3.52 13.55 8.00
C TRP A 5 4.11 12.25 7.45
N THR A 6 4.80 11.49 8.31
CA THR A 6 5.60 10.32 7.90
C THR A 6 5.40 9.16 8.87
N LYS A 7 5.54 7.94 8.34
CA LYS A 7 5.67 6.71 9.12
C LYS A 7 7.00 6.06 8.79
N ASP A 8 7.72 5.60 9.81
CA ASP A 8 8.99 4.90 9.64
C ASP A 8 8.79 3.40 9.87
N ASN A 9 9.36 2.59 8.96
CA ASN A 9 9.35 1.15 9.10
C ASN A 9 10.25 0.66 10.24
N LYS A 10 11.18 1.49 10.73
CA LYS A 10 12.02 1.17 11.90
C LYS A 10 11.21 0.93 13.17
N ASP A 11 10.00 1.47 13.25
CA ASP A 11 9.09 1.28 14.38
C ASP A 11 8.36 -0.08 14.35
N ILE A 12 8.57 -0.87 13.28
CA ILE A 12 8.04 -2.22 13.17
C ILE A 12 8.84 -3.14 14.10
N LYS A 13 8.24 -3.49 15.23
CA LYS A 13 8.76 -4.57 16.08
C LYS A 13 8.81 -5.86 15.26
N SER A 14 9.82 -6.70 15.50
CA SER A 14 10.00 -7.99 14.82
C SER A 14 9.17 -9.12 15.43
N SER A 15 8.21 -8.83 16.32
CA SER A 15 7.40 -9.87 16.97
C SER A 15 6.37 -10.48 16.00
N PRO A 16 5.97 -11.76 16.18
CA PRO A 16 4.97 -12.39 15.32
C PRO A 16 3.63 -11.61 15.29
N LEU A 17 3.23 -11.05 16.44
CA LEU A 17 2.02 -10.24 16.57
C LEU A 17 2.07 -8.95 15.73
N SER A 18 3.20 -8.24 15.71
CA SER A 18 3.33 -7.03 14.90
C SER A 18 3.37 -7.35 13.41
N GLN A 19 3.98 -8.47 13.01
CA GLN A 19 3.96 -8.93 11.63
C GLN A 19 2.53 -9.23 11.15
N ILE A 20 1.72 -9.89 11.98
CA ILE A 20 0.30 -10.13 11.69
C ILE A 20 -0.47 -8.81 11.63
N LYS A 21 -0.25 -7.89 12.58
CA LYS A 21 -0.88 -6.56 12.58
C LYS A 21 -0.59 -5.81 11.28
N ILE A 22 0.64 -5.85 10.80
CA ILE A 22 1.04 -5.20 9.53
C ILE A 22 0.39 -5.88 8.35
N ALA A 23 0.41 -7.22 8.30
CA ALA A 23 -0.20 -7.97 7.21
C ALA A 23 -1.72 -7.70 7.09
N LEU A 24 -2.43 -7.65 8.22
CA LEU A 24 -3.85 -7.25 8.26
C LEU A 24 -4.04 -5.77 7.91
N GLY A 25 -3.13 -4.91 8.38
CA GLY A 25 -3.13 -3.47 8.08
C GLY A 25 -3.05 -3.16 6.58
N LEU A 26 -2.44 -4.05 5.78
CA LEU A 26 -2.43 -3.94 4.31
C LEU A 26 -3.86 -3.88 3.73
N PHE A 27 -4.83 -4.58 4.32
CA PHE A 27 -6.22 -4.50 3.88
C PHE A 27 -6.86 -3.20 4.37
N TRP A 28 -6.73 -2.91 5.66
CA TRP A 28 -7.23 -1.67 6.22
C TRP A 28 -6.52 -1.33 7.53
N ASN A 29 -5.93 -0.14 7.58
CA ASN A 29 -5.28 0.36 8.79
C ASN A 29 -6.13 1.47 9.43
N ARG A 30 -6.95 1.10 10.42
CA ARG A 30 -7.83 2.04 11.15
C ARG A 30 -7.06 3.11 11.93
N GLU A 31 -5.85 2.79 12.36
CA GLU A 31 -4.97 3.73 13.09
C GLU A 31 -4.57 4.87 12.16
N ILE A 32 -4.12 4.52 10.95
CA ILE A 32 -3.78 5.48 9.89
C ILE A 32 -4.99 6.27 9.42
N GLU A 33 -6.13 5.60 9.23
CA GLU A 33 -7.38 6.26 8.84
C GLU A 33 -7.76 7.37 9.82
N LYS A 34 -7.76 7.06 11.13
CA LYS A 34 -8.08 8.01 12.19
C LYS A 34 -7.08 9.14 12.27
N GLU A 35 -5.79 8.82 12.27
CA GLU A 35 -4.71 9.79 12.38
C GLU A 35 -4.69 10.75 11.19
N LEU A 36 -4.77 10.21 9.97
CA LEU A 36 -4.77 11.01 8.75
C LEU A 36 -6.01 11.90 8.66
N SER A 37 -7.18 11.41 9.06
CA SER A 37 -8.41 12.22 9.12
C SER A 37 -8.26 13.40 10.08
N GLN A 38 -7.61 13.20 11.23
CA GLN A 38 -7.34 14.27 12.18
C GLN A 38 -6.33 15.29 11.64
N VAL A 39 -5.27 14.81 10.99
CA VAL A 39 -4.24 15.67 10.38
C VAL A 39 -4.86 16.54 9.28
N ILE A 40 -5.59 15.93 8.35
CA ILE A 40 -6.26 16.63 7.24
C ILE A 40 -7.34 17.57 7.79
N GLY A 41 -8.14 17.15 8.76
CA GLY A 41 -9.19 18.00 9.34
C GLY A 41 -8.67 19.24 10.06
N LYS A 42 -7.48 19.15 10.69
CA LYS A 42 -6.82 20.28 11.36
C LYS A 42 -6.06 21.19 10.39
N PHE A 43 -5.26 20.60 9.51
CA PHE A 43 -4.39 21.34 8.59
C PHE A 43 -5.17 21.91 7.39
N LYS A 44 -6.24 21.24 6.97
CA LYS A 44 -7.08 21.57 5.81
C LYS A 44 -6.26 21.81 4.53
N PRO A 45 -5.51 20.80 4.06
CA PRO A 45 -4.71 20.92 2.85
C PRO A 45 -5.57 21.06 1.59
N ASP A 46 -5.12 21.89 0.65
CA ASP A 46 -5.69 21.94 -0.70
C ASP A 46 -5.32 20.71 -1.55
N ILE A 47 -4.22 20.03 -1.21
CA ILE A 47 -3.72 18.84 -1.89
C ILE A 47 -2.86 17.98 -0.96
N VAL A 48 -2.91 16.66 -1.13
CA VAL A 48 -2.04 15.72 -0.41
C VAL A 48 -1.11 15.03 -1.39
N HIS A 49 0.19 15.04 -1.10
CA HIS A 49 1.21 14.37 -1.92
C HIS A 49 1.80 13.16 -1.18
N PHE A 50 1.50 11.97 -1.69
CA PHE A 50 2.05 10.72 -1.19
C PHE A 50 3.31 10.29 -1.97
N ASN A 51 4.31 9.82 -1.23
CA ASN A 51 5.56 9.32 -1.80
C ASN A 51 5.64 7.79 -1.73
N ASN A 52 5.42 7.21 -0.55
CA ASN A 52 5.34 5.76 -0.39
C ASN A 52 4.33 5.43 0.69
N ILE A 53 3.32 4.63 0.34
CA ILE A 53 2.26 4.23 1.26
C ILE A 53 2.48 2.83 1.84
N PHE A 54 3.35 2.00 1.26
CA PHE A 54 3.55 0.63 1.72
C PHE A 54 4.75 0.50 2.66
N PRO A 55 4.67 -0.37 3.70
CA PRO A 55 3.55 -1.23 4.10
C PRO A 55 2.64 -0.62 5.19
N LEU A 56 2.97 0.53 5.77
CA LEU A 56 2.32 1.03 6.98
C LEU A 56 1.07 1.90 6.73
N ILE A 57 1.12 2.81 5.76
CA ILE A 57 0.06 3.79 5.49
C ILE A 57 -1.10 3.13 4.73
N THR A 58 -0.76 2.35 3.69
CA THR A 58 -1.66 1.57 2.83
C THR A 58 -2.67 2.42 2.02
N PRO A 59 -3.40 1.82 1.07
CA PRO A 59 -4.36 2.57 0.24
C PRO A 59 -5.55 3.16 0.99
N CYS A 60 -5.76 2.84 2.28
CA CYS A 60 -6.80 3.49 3.09
C CYS A 60 -6.58 5.02 3.20
N ALA A 61 -5.34 5.50 3.06
CA ALA A 61 -5.05 6.92 3.02
C ALA A 61 -5.72 7.64 1.85
N TYR A 62 -5.86 6.98 0.70
CA TYR A 62 -6.57 7.56 -0.44
C TYR A 62 -8.07 7.64 -0.18
N TYR A 63 -8.63 6.62 0.47
CA TYR A 63 -10.02 6.63 0.89
C TYR A 63 -10.31 7.81 1.82
N VAL A 64 -9.46 8.07 2.83
CA VAL A 64 -9.61 9.23 3.73
C VAL A 64 -9.60 10.54 2.96
N CYS A 65 -8.63 10.73 2.07
CA CYS A 65 -8.54 11.96 1.26
C CYS A 65 -9.79 12.12 0.38
N ASN A 66 -10.28 11.04 -0.21
CA ASN A 66 -11.50 11.06 -1.02
C ASN A 66 -12.75 11.41 -0.19
N GLN A 67 -12.92 10.81 0.99
CA GLN A 67 -14.03 11.13 1.92
C GLN A 67 -14.01 12.59 2.34
N LEU A 68 -12.83 13.19 2.48
CA LEU A 68 -12.65 14.60 2.84
C LEU A 68 -12.60 15.54 1.63
N GLY A 69 -12.78 15.03 0.40
CA GLY A 69 -12.79 15.83 -0.82
C GLY A 69 -11.43 16.39 -1.24
N VAL A 70 -10.32 15.91 -0.65
CA VAL A 70 -8.98 16.46 -0.88
C VAL A 70 -8.30 15.78 -2.08
N PRO A 71 -7.85 16.55 -3.10
CA PRO A 71 -7.08 16.03 -4.22
C PRO A 71 -5.77 15.35 -3.80
N ILE A 72 -5.35 14.35 -4.58
CA ILE A 72 -4.19 13.50 -4.26
C ILE A 72 -3.18 13.52 -5.42
N VAL A 73 -1.89 13.58 -5.08
CA VAL A 73 -0.76 13.30 -5.97
C VAL A 73 0.02 12.12 -5.40
N GLN A 74 0.41 11.15 -6.23
CA GLN A 74 1.25 10.01 -5.83
C GLN A 74 2.51 9.96 -6.68
N THR A 75 3.69 10.06 -6.04
CA THR A 75 4.97 9.76 -6.68
C THR A 75 5.24 8.26 -6.61
N ILE A 76 5.55 7.61 -7.73
CA ILE A 76 5.86 6.17 -7.74
C ILE A 76 7.38 5.99 -7.73
N HIS A 77 7.92 5.66 -6.55
CA HIS A 77 9.37 5.38 -6.39
C HIS A 77 9.76 3.94 -6.76
N SER A 78 8.79 3.02 -6.80
CA SER A 78 9.04 1.62 -7.14
C SER A 78 7.79 0.96 -7.67
N PHE A 79 7.95 -0.18 -8.34
CA PHE A 79 6.81 -0.98 -8.79
C PHE A 79 6.07 -1.69 -7.64
N ARG A 80 6.38 -1.38 -6.37
CA ARG A 80 5.68 -1.91 -5.19
C ARG A 80 4.19 -1.61 -5.24
N PHE A 81 3.82 -0.47 -5.84
CA PHE A 81 2.43 -0.10 -6.03
C PHE A 81 1.61 -1.15 -6.80
N MET A 82 2.26 -1.87 -7.72
CA MET A 82 1.62 -2.89 -8.57
C MET A 82 2.01 -4.32 -8.16
N PHE A 83 3.21 -4.53 -7.62
CA PHE A 83 3.77 -5.87 -7.39
C PHE A 83 4.49 -5.99 -6.04
N PRO A 84 4.31 -7.09 -5.30
CA PRO A 84 4.99 -7.31 -4.01
C PRO A 84 6.53 -7.18 -4.10
N LYS A 85 7.13 -7.76 -5.15
CA LYS A 85 8.58 -7.78 -5.35
C LYS A 85 9.18 -6.41 -5.67
N SER A 86 8.35 -5.44 -6.07
CA SER A 86 8.77 -4.08 -6.47
C SER A 86 9.73 -3.98 -7.65
N ILE A 87 10.09 -5.12 -8.26
CA ILE A 87 10.91 -5.25 -9.46
C ILE A 87 10.24 -6.23 -10.43
N PHE A 88 10.45 -6.02 -11.74
CA PHE A 88 9.90 -6.86 -12.81
C PHE A 88 10.70 -8.13 -13.10
N PHE A 89 11.83 -8.34 -12.42
CA PHE A 89 12.76 -9.42 -12.73
C PHE A 89 12.65 -10.60 -11.76
N ARG A 90 12.82 -11.81 -12.30
CA ARG A 90 12.94 -13.06 -11.57
C ARG A 90 14.05 -13.89 -12.18
N ARG A 91 15.05 -14.27 -11.37
CA ARG A 91 16.22 -15.07 -11.81
C ARG A 91 16.90 -14.50 -13.07
N GLY A 92 17.07 -13.17 -13.11
CA GLY A 92 17.72 -12.48 -14.24
C GLY A 92 16.81 -12.19 -15.44
N GLU A 93 15.58 -12.71 -15.48
CA GLU A 93 14.68 -12.56 -16.61
C GLU A 93 13.41 -11.77 -16.25
N LEU A 94 12.71 -11.25 -17.26
CA LEU A 94 11.42 -10.60 -17.07
C LEU A 94 10.40 -11.62 -16.52
N CYS A 95 9.76 -11.28 -15.41
CA CYS A 95 8.79 -12.16 -14.77
C CYS A 95 7.53 -12.30 -15.66
N PRO A 96 7.21 -13.51 -16.17
CA PRO A 96 6.06 -13.71 -17.05
C PRO A 96 4.73 -13.42 -16.34
N TYR A 97 4.70 -13.57 -15.02
CA TYR A 97 3.53 -13.29 -14.18
C TYR A 97 3.30 -11.79 -13.95
N CYS A 98 4.37 -11.01 -13.80
CA CYS A 98 4.26 -9.55 -13.73
C CYS A 98 3.86 -8.97 -15.10
N ARG A 99 4.32 -9.61 -16.19
CA ARG A 99 3.99 -9.21 -17.56
C ARG A 99 2.51 -9.38 -17.90
N SER A 100 1.88 -10.47 -17.47
CA SER A 100 0.49 -10.77 -17.85
C SER A 100 -0.55 -9.86 -17.18
N ARG A 101 -0.15 -9.02 -16.20
CA ARG A 101 -1.03 -8.20 -15.33
C ARG A 101 -2.16 -8.98 -14.64
N LYS A 102 -2.21 -10.30 -14.79
CA LYS A 102 -3.14 -11.19 -14.10
C LYS A 102 -2.57 -11.47 -12.71
N LEU A 103 -2.76 -10.50 -11.82
CA LEU A 103 -2.28 -10.49 -10.43
C LEU A 103 -2.84 -11.64 -9.56
N PHE A 104 -3.74 -12.47 -10.11
CA PHE A 104 -4.67 -13.27 -9.32
C PHE A 104 -4.29 -14.73 -9.07
N PHE A 105 -3.35 -15.34 -9.79
CA PHE A 105 -3.13 -16.80 -9.64
C PHE A 105 -1.68 -17.25 -9.53
N PRO A 106 -0.72 -16.73 -10.31
CA PRO A 106 0.65 -17.26 -10.25
C PRO A 106 1.54 -16.61 -9.18
N VAL A 107 1.21 -15.39 -8.75
CA VAL A 107 2.04 -14.62 -7.79
C VAL A 107 1.92 -15.20 -6.37
N PHE A 108 0.77 -15.80 -6.03
CA PHE A 108 0.50 -16.42 -4.72
C PHE A 108 1.38 -17.63 -4.43
N LEU A 109 1.84 -18.35 -5.45
CA LEU A 109 2.62 -19.59 -5.32
C LEU A 109 4.12 -19.34 -5.16
N HIS A 110 4.53 -18.07 -5.10
CA HIS A 110 5.91 -17.68 -5.26
C HIS A 110 6.31 -16.66 -4.19
N PRO A 111 7.29 -16.99 -3.31
CA PRO A 111 7.78 -16.06 -2.30
C PRO A 111 8.54 -14.92 -2.99
N CYS A 112 7.84 -13.81 -3.26
CA CYS A 112 8.37 -12.65 -3.97
C CYS A 112 8.66 -11.49 -3.02
N TYR A 113 7.97 -11.41 -1.89
CA TYR A 113 8.15 -10.36 -0.89
C TYR A 113 8.84 -10.94 0.34
N HIS A 114 10.04 -10.43 0.66
CA HIS A 114 10.92 -10.91 1.73
C HIS A 114 11.17 -12.43 1.72
N GLU A 115 11.16 -13.06 0.54
CA GLU A 115 11.28 -14.53 0.40
C GLU A 115 10.24 -15.31 1.21
N SER A 116 9.13 -14.66 1.58
CA SER A 116 8.07 -15.21 2.39
C SER A 116 6.80 -15.35 1.56
N LEU A 117 6.27 -16.57 1.55
CA LEU A 117 4.98 -16.86 0.92
C LEU A 117 3.86 -16.11 1.64
N PHE A 118 3.90 -16.08 2.98
CA PHE A 118 2.92 -15.39 3.81
C PHE A 118 2.78 -13.92 3.43
N TYR A 119 3.90 -13.19 3.38
CA TYR A 119 3.86 -11.77 3.05
C TYR A 119 3.45 -11.52 1.59
N THR A 120 3.83 -12.41 0.68
CA THR A 120 3.43 -12.31 -0.73
C THR A 120 1.92 -12.50 -0.90
N ILE A 121 1.34 -13.48 -0.20
CA ILE A 121 -0.10 -13.76 -0.22
C ILE A 121 -0.87 -12.57 0.34
N PHE A 122 -0.53 -12.09 1.53
CA PHE A 122 -1.25 -10.99 2.17
C PHE A 122 -1.19 -9.70 1.34
N PHE A 123 -0.03 -9.37 0.76
CA PHE A 123 0.07 -8.22 -0.14
C PHE A 123 -0.83 -8.37 -1.37
N SER A 124 -0.80 -9.54 -2.01
CA SER A 124 -1.55 -9.78 -3.24
C SER A 124 -3.07 -9.82 -3.00
N LEU A 125 -3.50 -10.39 -1.86
CA LEU A 125 -4.89 -10.35 -1.42
C LEU A 125 -5.34 -8.92 -1.09
N SER A 126 -4.54 -8.16 -0.34
CA SER A 126 -4.82 -6.76 -0.05
C SER A 126 -4.94 -5.93 -1.32
N HIS A 127 -4.03 -6.10 -2.28
CA HIS A 127 -4.08 -5.38 -3.55
C HIS A 127 -5.35 -5.72 -4.34
N SER A 128 -5.75 -7.00 -4.35
CA SER A 128 -7.01 -7.46 -4.96
C SER A 128 -8.22 -6.83 -4.26
N PHE A 129 -8.24 -6.84 -2.92
CA PHE A 129 -9.26 -6.21 -2.11
C PHE A 129 -9.42 -4.73 -2.44
N HIS A 130 -8.32 -3.97 -2.44
CA HIS A 130 -8.28 -2.55 -2.76
C HIS A 130 -8.71 -2.23 -4.20
N THR A 131 -8.38 -3.12 -5.15
CA THR A 131 -8.85 -3.01 -6.54
C THR A 131 -10.37 -3.21 -6.62
N LEU A 132 -10.92 -4.18 -5.88
CA LEU A 132 -12.36 -4.47 -5.85
C LEU A 132 -13.17 -3.33 -5.22
N ILE A 133 -12.69 -2.75 -4.12
CA ILE A 133 -13.36 -1.62 -3.46
C ILE A 133 -13.08 -0.27 -4.13
N GLY A 134 -12.24 -0.25 -5.18
CA GLY A 134 -11.91 0.96 -5.93
C GLY A 134 -11.03 1.97 -5.18
N SER A 135 -10.33 1.56 -4.12
CA SER A 135 -9.54 2.50 -3.29
C SER A 135 -8.33 3.11 -4.00
N PHE A 136 -7.88 2.50 -5.10
CA PHE A 136 -6.83 3.05 -5.97
C PHE A 136 -7.34 4.02 -7.03
N PHE A 137 -8.61 3.90 -7.42
CA PHE A 137 -9.17 4.57 -8.58
C PHE A 137 -10.50 5.24 -8.20
N PHE A 138 -10.42 6.35 -7.48
CA PHE A 138 -11.57 7.21 -7.28
C PHE A 138 -11.81 8.01 -8.55
N ARG A 139 -12.82 7.63 -9.32
CA ARG A 139 -13.38 8.47 -10.38
C ARG A 139 -14.09 9.64 -9.71
N ARG A 140 -13.60 10.86 -9.96
CA ARG A 140 -14.41 12.07 -9.80
C ARG A 140 -15.44 12.13 -10.92
#